data_AF-A0A6B3ETP0-F1
#
_entry.id   AF-A0A6B3ETP0-F1
#
_cell.length_a   1.000
_cell.length_b   1.000
_cell.length_c   1.000
_cell.angle_alpha   90.00
_cell.angle_beta   90.00
_cell.angle_gamma   90.00
#
_symmetry.space_group_name_H-M   'P 1'
#
loop_
_entity.id
_entity.type
_entity.pdbx_description
1 polymer ?
#
loop_
_entity_poly.entity_id
_entity_poly.type
_entity_poly.pdbx_seq_one_letter_code
_entity_poly.pdbx_strand_id
1 'polypeptide(L)' 'RRERLARAFAAVEEHEDGLRTRIETALTALPGVTVYSRAARRTPTLLFTMAHRGPAEISRALADRGIDAPAGSF' A
#
# COMPACT_ATOMS: atom_id res chain seq x y z
N ARG A 1 -8.48 -23.44 20.23
CA ARG A 1 -7.35 -22.49 20.02
C ARG A 1 -7.18 -22.10 18.55
N ARG A 2 -7.04 -23.06 17.62
CA ARG A 2 -6.91 -22.82 16.17
C ARG A 2 -8.02 -21.93 15.59
N GLU A 3 -9.29 -22.24 15.89
CA GLU A 3 -10.44 -21.48 15.38
C GLU A 3 -10.43 -20.00 15.79
N ARG A 4 -9.97 -19.68 17.01
CA ARG A 4 -9.87 -18.28 17.44
C ARG A 4 -8.81 -17.51 16.65
N LEU A 5 -7.68 -18.15 16.36
CA LEU A 5 -6.64 -17.54 15.52
C LEU A 5 -7.13 -17.34 14.08
N ALA A 6 -7.81 -18.34 13.52
CA ALA A 6 -8.39 -18.22 12.19
C ALA A 6 -9.38 -17.05 12.09
N ARG A 7 -10.28 -16.90 13.08
CA ARG A 7 -11.20 -15.76 13.15
C ARG A 7 -10.49 -14.42 13.31
N ALA A 8 -9.45 -14.37 14.16
CA ALA A 8 -8.68 -13.14 14.36
C ALA A 8 -7.95 -12.70 13.07
N PHE A 9 -7.29 -13.62 12.37
CA PHE A 9 -6.61 -13.29 11.12
C PHE A 9 -7.58 -12.91 10.00
N ALA A 10 -8.76 -13.55 9.91
CA ALA A 10 -9.78 -13.14 8.95
C ALA A 10 -10.28 -11.70 9.19
N ALA A 11 -10.47 -11.31 10.45
CA ALA A 11 -10.87 -9.95 10.79
C ALA A 11 -9.77 -8.91 10.49
N VAL A 12 -8.50 -9.28 10.67
CA VAL A 12 -7.36 -8.44 10.27
C VAL A 12 -7.31 -8.29 8.75
N GLU A 13 -7.44 -9.40 8.00
CA GLU A 13 -7.43 -9.40 6.54
C GLU A 13 -8.56 -8.50 5.97
N GLU A 14 -9.78 -8.61 6.51
CA GLU A 14 -10.91 -7.76 6.09
C GLU A 14 -10.64 -6.27 6.34
N HIS A 15 -10.09 -5.94 7.50
CA HIS A 15 -9.75 -4.55 7.85
C HIS A 15 -8.63 -3.99 6.94
N GLU A 16 -7.56 -4.75 6.75
CA GLU A 16 -6.43 -4.39 5.91
C GLU A 16 -6.82 -4.27 4.44
N ASP A 17 -7.72 -5.12 3.95
CA ASP A 17 -8.26 -5.04 2.59
C ASP A 17 -9.05 -3.74 2.37
N GLY A 18 -9.82 -3.30 3.36
CA GLY A 18 -10.51 -2.01 3.33
C GLY A 18 -9.54 -0.82 3.24
N LEU A 19 -8.49 -0.82 4.06
CA LEU A 19 -7.44 0.21 4.03
C LEU A 19 -6.68 0.21 2.70
N ARG A 20 -6.24 -0.96 2.24
CA ARG A 20 -5.55 -1.14 0.95
C ARG A 20 -6.39 -0.58 -0.19
N THR A 21 -7.66 -0.99 -0.28
CA THR A 21 -8.57 -0.57 -1.36
C THR A 21 -8.72 0.94 -1.41
N ARG A 22 -8.85 1.59 -0.24
CA ARG A 22 -8.93 3.04 -0.14
C ARG A 22 -7.66 3.73 -0.66
N ILE A 23 -6.48 3.28 -0.23
CA ILE A 23 -5.19 3.87 -0.64
C ILE A 23 -4.93 3.62 -2.13
N GLU A 24 -5.12 2.39 -2.59
CA GLU A 24 -4.91 2.00 -3.99
C GLU A 24 -5.84 2.77 -4.93
N THR A 25 -7.12 2.91 -4.58
CA THR A 25 -8.08 3.72 -5.37
C THR A 25 -7.58 5.16 -5.49
N ALA A 26 -7.16 5.77 -4.39
CA ALA A 26 -6.63 7.14 -4.40
C ALA A 26 -5.35 7.25 -5.23
N LEU A 27 -4.41 6.31 -5.11
CA LEU A 27 -3.17 6.29 -5.89
C LEU A 27 -3.44 6.15 -7.39
N THR A 28 -4.34 5.24 -7.79
CA THR A 28 -4.67 5.02 -9.21
C THR A 28 -5.39 6.21 -9.86
N ALA A 29 -6.02 7.07 -9.07
CA ALA A 29 -6.65 8.30 -9.55
C ALA A 29 -5.66 9.45 -9.77
N LEU A 30 -4.42 9.35 -9.27
CA LEU A 30 -3.40 10.38 -9.43
C LEU A 30 -2.73 10.29 -10.80
N PRO A 31 -2.68 11.39 -11.59
CA PRO A 31 -2.00 11.40 -12.87
C PRO A 31 -0.52 11.04 -12.73
N GLY A 32 -0.04 10.14 -13.59
CA GLY A 32 1.36 9.74 -13.63
C GLY A 32 1.78 8.75 -12.54
N VAL A 33 0.88 8.29 -11.66
CA VAL A 33 1.16 7.17 -10.75
C VAL A 33 1.06 5.84 -11.50
N THR A 34 2.02 4.94 -11.27
CA THR A 34 1.94 3.54 -11.66
C THR A 34 1.99 2.67 -10.41
N VAL A 35 0.97 1.83 -10.19
CA VAL A 35 0.92 0.85 -9.10
C VAL A 35 1.31 -0.53 -9.63
N TYR A 36 2.27 -1.20 -8.98
CA TYR A 36 2.78 -2.50 -9.42
C TYR A 36 2.15 -3.69 -8.66
N SER A 37 1.67 -3.48 -7.44
CA SER A 37 1.02 -4.51 -6.60
C SER A 37 -0.36 -4.89 -7.17
N ARG A 38 -0.43 -5.74 -8.21
CA ARG A 38 -1.66 -6.07 -8.96
C ARG A 38 -2.17 -7.50 -8.81
N ALA A 39 -1.52 -8.35 -8.01
CA ALA A 39 -1.93 -9.75 -7.82
C ALA A 39 -3.30 -9.85 -7.13
N ALA A 40 -4.22 -10.67 -7.65
CA ALA A 40 -5.59 -10.76 -7.14
C ALA A 40 -5.69 -11.19 -5.66
N ARG A 41 -4.72 -11.98 -5.19
CA ARG A 41 -4.56 -12.36 -3.78
C ARG A 41 -3.14 -11.99 -3.34
N ARG A 42 -3.03 -11.11 -2.33
CA ARG A 42 -1.75 -10.51 -1.90
C ARG A 42 -1.87 -9.95 -0.48
N THR A 43 -0.72 -9.71 0.15
CA THR A 43 -0.64 -8.88 1.37
C THR A 43 -1.05 -7.43 1.04
N PRO A 44 -1.41 -6.60 2.04
CA PRO A 44 -1.84 -5.22 1.82
C PRO A 44 -0.69 -4.24 1.50
N THR A 45 0.39 -4.72 0.89
CA THR A 45 1.58 -3.91 0.54
C THR A 45 1.44 -3.34 -0.87
N LEU A 46 1.61 -2.02 -1.01
CA LEU A 46 1.50 -1.31 -2.29
C LEU A 46 2.88 -0.80 -2.75
N LEU A 47 3.28 -1.14 -3.98
CA LEU A 47 4.41 -0.53 -4.68
C LEU A 47 3.89 0.45 -5.72
N PHE A 48 4.47 1.65 -5.77
CA PHE A 48 4.15 2.59 -6.84
C PHE A 48 5.36 3.45 -7.24
N THR A 49 5.26 4.04 -8.43
CA THR A 49 6.15 5.10 -8.92
C THR A 49 5.32 6.29 -9.39
N MET A 50 5.94 7.46 -9.51
CA MET A 50 5.34 8.66 -10.12
C MET A 50 6.19 9.14 -11.28
N ALA A 51 5.53 9.52 -12.37
CA ALA A 51 6.18 10.12 -13.53
C ALA A 51 6.99 11.37 -13.09
N HIS A 52 8.19 11.51 -13.65
CA HIS A 52 9.07 12.66 -13.43
C HIS A 52 9.56 12.86 -11.98
N ARG A 53 9.38 11.89 -11.07
CA ARG A 53 9.84 11.95 -9.67
C ARG A 53 10.47 10.64 -9.24
N GLY A 54 11.66 10.71 -8.65
CA GLY A 54 12.39 9.53 -8.17
C GLY A 54 11.81 8.97 -6.86
N PRO A 55 11.82 7.64 -6.61
CA PRO A 55 11.26 7.06 -5.38
C PRO A 55 11.80 7.66 -4.08
N ALA A 56 13.10 7.97 -4.01
CA ALA A 56 13.72 8.57 -2.84
C ALA A 56 13.25 10.01 -2.57
N GLU A 57 12.97 10.78 -3.62
CA GLU A 57 12.40 12.13 -3.50
C GLU A 57 10.97 12.08 -2.96
N ILE A 58 10.16 11.14 -3.49
CA ILE A 58 8.78 10.91 -3.08
C ILE A 58 8.73 10.51 -1.60
N SER A 59 9.55 9.52 -1.21
CA SER A 59 9.63 9.02 0.16
C SER A 59 9.99 10.14 1.13
N ARG A 60 10.96 10.98 0.78
CA ARG A 60 11.35 12.15 1.59
C ARG A 60 10.21 13.17 1.71
N ALA A 61 9.57 13.52 0.60
CA ALA A 61 8.46 14.47 0.61
C ALA A 61 7.24 13.98 1.42
N LEU A 62 7.02 12.67 1.49
CA LEU A 62 6.02 12.05 2.35
C LEU A 62 6.46 12.08 3.83
N ALA A 63 7.73 11.76 4.11
CA ALA A 63 8.29 11.83 5.46
C ALA A 63 8.22 13.26 6.05
N ASP A 64 8.48 14.30 5.24
CA ASP A 64 8.33 15.71 5.64
C ASP A 64 6.90 16.06 6.06
N ARG A 65 5.91 15.23 5.69
CA ARG A 65 4.49 15.35 6.05
C ARG A 65 4.06 14.35 7.12
N GLY A 66 5.00 13.64 7.73
CA GLY A 66 4.73 12.61 8.74
C GLY A 66 4.16 11.30 8.17
N ILE A 67 4.38 11.03 6.89
CA ILE A 67 3.93 9.80 6.22
C ILE A 67 5.13 8.88 6.01
N ASP A 68 5.16 7.74 6.70
CA ASP A 68 6.18 6.71 6.53
C ASP A 68 5.87 5.82 5.31
N ALA A 69 6.56 6.10 4.21
CA ALA A 69 6.47 5.37 2.95
C ALA A 69 7.88 5.21 2.35
N PRO A 70 8.65 4.22 2.81
CA PRO A 70 10.06 4.08 2.41
C PRO A 70 10.19 3.67 0.95
N ALA A 71 11.20 4.23 0.27
CA ALA A 71 11.59 3.79 -1.07
C ALA A 71 12.42 2.50 -0.98
N GLY A 72 12.03 1.46 -1.72
CA GLY A 72 12.71 0.18 -1.74
C GLY A 72 12.20 -0.75 -2.82
N SER A 73 12.60 -2.02 -2.74
CA SER A 73 12.17 -3.11 -3.62
C SER A 73 11.74 -4.30 -2.78
N PHE A 74 10.72 -5.04 -3.24
CA PHE A 74 10.20 -6.24 -2.59
C PHE A 74 9.71 -7.25 -3.61
#